data_AF-A0A377WEF5-F1
#
_entry.id   AF-A0A377WEF5-F1
#
_cell.length_a   1.000
_cell.length_b   1.000
_cell.length_c   1.000
_cell.angle_alpha   90.00
_cell.angle_beta   90.00
_cell.angle_gamma   90.00
#
_symmetry.space_group_name_H-M   'P 1'
#
loop_
_entity.id
_entity.type
_entity.pdbx_description
1 polymer ?
#
loop_
_entity_poly.entity_id
_entity_poly.type
_entity_poly.pdbx_seq_one_letter_code
_entity_poly.pdbx_strand_id
1 'polypeptide(L)'
;MNKLRPESIPEAVIAGASALVLTSYLVRCKPGEPMPDATMKAIEYAKKHDVPVVLTLGTKYVIADNPAWWQEFLAGACLYSGNERRGRGSADRLCRSAVSGE
;
A
#
# COMPACT_ATOMS: atom_id res chain seq x y z
N MET A 1 16.95 9.80 5.95
CA MET A 1 15.58 9.25 6.14
C MET A 1 15.44 8.04 5.23
N ASN A 2 14.64 7.02 5.56
CA ASN A 2 14.49 5.72 4.86
C ASN A 2 15.43 4.57 5.29
N LYS A 3 15.77 4.47 6.57
CA LYS A 3 16.63 3.38 7.11
C LYS A 3 15.86 2.29 7.87
N LEU A 4 14.53 2.27 7.77
CA LEU A 4 13.72 1.22 8.40
C LEU A 4 14.04 -0.10 7.70
N ARG A 5 14.46 -1.10 8.45
CA ARG A 5 14.81 -2.41 7.90
C ARG A 5 13.66 -3.40 8.05
N PRO A 6 13.52 -4.39 7.15
CA PRO A 6 12.48 -5.41 7.22
C PRO A 6 12.43 -6.16 8.54
N GLU A 7 13.59 -6.43 9.14
CA GLU A 7 13.68 -7.18 10.41
C GLU A 7 13.14 -6.38 11.61
N SER A 8 12.97 -5.07 11.44
CA SER A 8 12.42 -4.20 12.48
C SER A 8 10.88 -4.17 12.47
N ILE A 9 10.22 -4.89 11.55
CA ILE A 9 8.77 -4.93 11.45
C ILE A 9 8.20 -5.99 12.41
N PRO A 10 7.48 -5.58 13.48
CA PRO A 10 6.98 -6.53 14.47
C PRO A 10 5.72 -7.25 13.97
N GLU A 11 5.85 -8.52 13.60
CA GLU A 11 4.73 -9.34 13.12
C GLU A 11 3.56 -9.39 14.12
N ALA A 12 3.86 -9.56 15.41
CA ALA A 12 2.84 -9.66 16.46
C ALA A 12 1.95 -8.40 16.57
N VAL A 13 2.52 -7.22 16.30
CA VAL A 13 1.77 -5.96 16.31
C VAL A 13 0.85 -5.88 15.11
N ILE A 14 1.33 -6.30 13.93
CA ILE A 14 0.52 -6.31 12.71
C ILE A 14 -0.63 -7.32 12.85
N ALA A 15 -0.34 -8.52 13.36
CA ALA A 15 -1.35 -9.56 13.55
C ALA A 15 -2.52 -9.13 14.46
N GLY A 16 -2.24 -8.28 15.46
CA GLY A 16 -3.27 -7.73 16.35
C GLY A 16 -3.91 -6.43 15.87
N ALA A 17 -3.51 -5.90 14.71
CA ALA A 17 -3.97 -4.59 14.24
C ALA A 17 -5.32 -4.69 13.53
N SER A 18 -6.14 -3.65 13.68
CA SER A 18 -7.40 -3.53 12.94
C SER A 18 -7.19 -3.14 11.47
N ALA A 19 -6.06 -2.51 11.14
CA ALA A 19 -5.64 -2.15 9.79
C ALA A 19 -4.15 -1.78 9.76
N LEU A 20 -3.50 -2.04 8.61
CA LEU A 20 -2.17 -1.51 8.29
C LEU A 20 -2.34 -0.28 7.39
N VAL A 21 -1.93 0.90 7.87
CA VAL A 21 -2.03 2.15 7.11
C VAL A 21 -0.68 2.49 6.50
N LEU A 22 -0.65 2.66 5.18
CA LEU A 22 0.53 2.98 4.38
C LEU A 22 0.32 4.24 3.56
N THR A 23 1.42 4.84 3.11
CA THR A 23 1.41 5.94 2.16
C THR A 23 2.29 5.63 0.97
N SER A 24 1.90 6.10 -0.22
CA SER A 24 2.63 5.85 -1.47
C SER A 24 4.06 6.38 -1.47
N TYR A 25 4.40 7.29 -0.55
CA TYR A 25 5.77 7.79 -0.41
C TYR A 25 6.77 6.74 0.10
N LEU A 26 6.32 5.70 0.80
CA LEU A 26 7.20 4.68 1.38
C LEU A 26 7.87 3.79 0.33
N VAL A 27 7.22 3.64 -0.83
CA VAL A 27 7.76 2.86 -1.96
C VAL A 27 8.59 3.72 -2.91
N ARG A 28 8.54 5.05 -2.79
CA ARG A 28 9.35 6.00 -3.57
C ARG A 28 10.68 6.27 -2.87
N CYS A 29 11.53 5.26 -2.82
CA CYS A 29 12.86 5.37 -2.23
C CYS A 29 13.95 5.30 -3.30
N LYS A 30 15.16 5.78 -2.96
CA LYS A 30 16.32 5.62 -3.85
C LYS A 30 16.70 4.12 -3.94
N PRO A 31 17.24 3.65 -5.07
CA PRO A 31 17.77 2.30 -5.16
C PRO A 31 18.75 2.02 -4.02
N GLY A 32 18.53 0.92 -3.29
CA GLY A 32 19.37 0.50 -2.16
C GLY A 32 18.93 0.99 -0.77
N GLU A 33 17.85 1.76 -0.65
CA GLU A 33 17.24 2.08 0.65
C GLU A 33 16.33 0.92 1.13
N PRO A 34 16.38 0.52 2.42
CA PRO A 34 15.65 -0.65 2.93
C PRO A 34 14.14 -0.42 3.18
N MET A 35 13.65 0.81 3.03
CA MET A 35 12.27 1.18 3.36
C MET A 35 11.21 0.49 2.48
N PRO A 36 11.38 0.34 1.16
CA PRO A 36 10.44 -0.43 0.34
C PRO A 36 10.35 -1.88 0.80
N ASP A 37 11.48 -2.52 1.10
CA ASP A 37 11.52 -3.90 1.58
C ASP A 37 10.80 -4.05 2.93
N ALA A 38 10.99 -3.09 3.84
CA ALA A 38 10.29 -3.07 5.12
C ALA A 38 8.77 -2.89 4.94
N THR A 39 8.36 -2.06 3.97
CA THR A 39 6.95 -1.87 3.63
C THR A 39 6.34 -3.15 3.06
N MET A 40 7.05 -3.83 2.16
CA MET A 40 6.61 -5.12 1.60
C MET A 40 6.50 -6.19 2.69
N LYS A 41 7.43 -6.22 3.65
CA LYS A 41 7.37 -7.12 4.81
C LYS A 41 6.14 -6.88 5.67
N ALA A 42 5.78 -5.62 5.91
CA ALA A 42 4.57 -5.27 6.65
C ALA A 42 3.30 -5.73 5.90
N ILE A 43 3.26 -5.57 4.57
CA ILE A 43 2.14 -6.04 3.73
C ILE A 43 2.04 -7.57 3.75
N GLU A 44 3.18 -8.28 3.70
CA GLU A 44 3.23 -9.74 3.81
C GLU A 44 2.59 -10.21 5.13
N TYR A 45 2.99 -9.60 6.26
CA TYR A 45 2.40 -9.91 7.56
C TYR A 45 0.91 -9.55 7.64
N ALA A 46 0.51 -8.41 7.09
CA ALA A 46 -0.90 -8.03 7.08
C ALA A 46 -1.75 -9.04 6.30
N LYS A 47 -1.29 -9.47 5.12
CA LYS A 47 -1.95 -10.53 4.34
C LYS A 47 -2.01 -11.87 5.07
N LYS A 48 -0.92 -12.25 5.74
CA LYS A 48 -0.84 -13.50 6.50
C LYS A 48 -1.87 -13.57 7.63
N HIS A 49 -2.22 -12.44 8.23
CA HIS A 49 -3.14 -12.34 9.37
C HIS A 49 -4.49 -11.71 9.01
N ASP A 50 -4.84 -11.64 7.71
CA ASP A 50 -6.08 -11.05 7.20
C ASP A 50 -6.34 -9.59 7.67
N VAL A 51 -5.26 -8.85 7.92
CA VAL A 51 -5.32 -7.45 8.34
C VAL A 51 -5.50 -6.58 7.09
N PRO A 52 -6.53 -5.71 7.05
CA PRO A 52 -6.78 -4.87 5.89
C PRO A 52 -5.67 -3.84 5.72
N VAL A 53 -5.23 -3.64 4.48
CA VAL A 53 -4.19 -2.66 4.13
C VAL A 53 -4.86 -1.41 3.55
N VAL A 54 -4.67 -0.28 4.22
CA VAL A 54 -5.15 1.02 3.77
C VAL A 54 -3.97 1.76 3.16
N LEU A 55 -4.05 2.08 1.87
CA LEU A 55 -3.02 2.88 1.20
C LEU A 55 -3.56 4.27 0.88
N THR A 56 -2.84 5.29 1.35
CA THR A 56 -3.06 6.67 0.95
C THR A 56 -2.18 6.99 -0.26
N LEU A 57 -2.82 7.39 -1.35
CA LEU A 57 -2.12 7.86 -2.54
C LEU A 57 -1.69 9.31 -2.31
N GLY A 58 -0.42 9.60 -2.57
CA GLY A 58 0.15 10.95 -2.47
C GLY A 58 -0.33 11.84 -3.61
N THR A 59 0.55 12.74 -4.07
CA THR A 59 0.20 13.61 -5.20
C THR A 59 0.09 12.83 -6.52
N LYS A 60 -0.70 13.35 -7.46
CA LYS A 60 -0.87 12.79 -8.82
C LYS A 60 0.46 12.46 -9.51
N TYR A 61 1.51 13.23 -9.22
CA TYR A 61 2.85 13.04 -9.79
C TYR A 61 3.50 11.72 -9.34
N VAL A 62 3.23 11.25 -8.12
CA VAL A 62 3.78 9.99 -7.59
C VAL A 62 3.20 8.77 -8.30
N ILE A 63 1.95 8.87 -8.74
CA ILE A 63 1.25 7.79 -9.44
C ILE A 63 1.55 7.83 -10.94
N ALA A 64 1.62 9.03 -11.51
CA ALA A 64 1.87 9.25 -12.94
C ALA A 64 3.25 8.75 -13.41
N ASP A 65 4.24 8.68 -12.53
CA ASP A 65 5.58 8.17 -12.87
C ASP A 65 5.55 6.69 -13.29
N ASN A 66 4.67 5.86 -12.70
CA ASN A 66 4.55 4.44 -13.06
C ASN A 66 3.15 3.87 -12.76
N PRO A 67 2.14 4.21 -13.58
CA PRO A 67 0.75 3.82 -13.33
C PRO A 67 0.54 2.29 -13.38
N ALA A 68 1.18 1.59 -14.31
CA ALA A 68 1.03 0.14 -14.46
C ALA A 68 1.51 -0.62 -13.20
N TRP A 69 2.66 -0.22 -12.64
CA TRP A 69 3.15 -0.79 -11.40
C TRP A 69 2.19 -0.53 -10.23
N TRP A 70 1.61 0.68 -10.15
CA TRP A 70 0.62 0.99 -9.13
C TRP A 70 -0.65 0.14 -9.28
N GLN A 71 -1.14 -0.09 -10.50
CA GLN A 71 -2.28 -1.00 -10.74
C GLN A 71 -2.01 -2.41 -10.20
N GLU A 72 -0.83 -2.98 -10.48
CA GLU A 72 -0.44 -4.29 -9.97
C GLU A 72 -0.31 -4.30 -8.45
N PHE A 73 0.31 -3.26 -7.88
CA PHE A 73 0.47 -3.12 -6.44
C PHE A 73 -0.87 -3.03 -5.71
N LEU A 74 -1.80 -2.21 -6.22
CA LEU A 74 -3.13 -2.00 -5.66
C LEU A 74 -4.04 -3.22 -5.80
N ALA A 75 -3.91 -3.99 -6.89
CA ALA A 75 -4.62 -5.26 -7.04
C ALA A 75 -4.22 -6.27 -5.96
N GLY A 76 -2.95 -6.24 -5.55
CA GLY A 76 -2.41 -7.10 -4.50
C GLY A 76 -2.70 -6.61 -3.08
N ALA A 77 -2.82 -5.31 -2.84
CA ALA A 77 -3.10 -4.71 -1.53
C ALA A 77 -4.57 -4.26 -1.51
N CYS A 78 -5.48 -5.10 -1.00
CA CYS A 78 -6.91 -4.77 -0.98
C CYS A 78 -7.18 -3.45 -0.24
N LEU A 79 -7.39 -2.35 -1.00
CA LEU A 79 -7.63 -1.01 -0.48
C LEU A 79 -9.05 -0.87 0.08
N TYR A 80 -9.15 -0.40 1.33
CA TYR A 80 -10.33 0.31 1.83
C TYR A 80 -9.98 1.80 1.94
N SER A 81 -10.39 2.60 0.95
CA SER A 81 -10.46 4.06 1.09
C SER A 81 -11.90 4.42 1.43
N GLY A 82 -12.17 4.79 2.69
CA GLY A 82 -13.45 5.42 3.06
C GLY A 82 -13.66 6.67 2.19
N ASN A 83 -14.83 6.87 1.58
CA ASN A 83 -16.01 7.31 2.33
C ASN A 83 -17.31 6.51 2.10
N GLU A 84 -17.33 5.39 1.37
CA GLU A 84 -18.54 4.55 1.30
C GLU A 84 -18.19 3.06 1.23
N ARG A 85 -18.92 2.24 2.00
CA ARG A 85 -18.89 0.77 1.88
C ARG A 85 -19.36 0.40 0.48
N ARG A 86 -18.43 0.18 -0.45
CA ARG A 86 -18.73 -0.37 -1.77
C ARG A 86 -17.95 -1.65 -1.97
N GLY A 87 -18.66 -2.74 -2.27
CA GLY A 87 -18.12 -4.08 -2.43
C GLY A 87 -17.01 -4.15 -3.49
N ARG A 88 -16.31 -5.30 -3.53
CA ARG A 88 -15.08 -5.58 -4.30
C ARG A 88 -15.02 -4.99 -5.72
N GLY A 89 -16.14 -4.85 -6.44
CA GLY A 89 -16.19 -4.23 -7.77
C GLY A 89 -15.92 -2.72 -7.82
N SER A 90 -16.06 -1.98 -6.71
CA SER A 90 -15.88 -0.52 -6.68
C SER A 90 -14.44 -0.09 -6.36
N ALA A 91 -13.68 -0.91 -5.63
CA ALA A 91 -12.26 -0.67 -5.36
C ALA A 91 -11.43 -0.80 -6.64
N ASP A 92 -11.77 -1.73 -7.51
CA ASP A 92 -11.16 -1.92 -8.83
C ASP A 92 -11.37 -0.68 -9.73
N ARG A 93 -12.57 -0.10 -9.71
CA ARG A 93 -12.90 1.11 -10.46
C ARG A 93 -12.17 2.36 -9.94
N LEU A 94 -12.08 2.52 -8.62
CA LEU A 94 -11.33 3.62 -7.99
C LEU A 94 -9.82 3.48 -8.21
N CYS A 95 -9.26 2.26 -8.15
CA CYS A 95 -7.86 2.04 -8.52
C CYS A 95 -7.61 2.37 -9.99
N ARG A 96 -8.51 1.99 -10.89
CA ARG A 96 -8.40 2.37 -12.31
C ARG A 96 -8.50 3.88 -12.53
N SER A 97 -9.45 4.57 -11.91
CA SER A 97 -9.58 6.05 -12.02
C SER A 97 -8.39 6.79 -11.39
N ALA A 98 -7.98 6.40 -10.18
CA ALA A 98 -6.84 7.01 -9.49
C ALA A 98 -5.51 6.83 -10.24
N VAL A 99 -5.39 5.75 -11.03
CA VAL A 99 -4.21 5.49 -11.86
C VAL A 99 -4.33 6.06 -13.28
N SER A 100 -5.52 6.08 -13.88
CA SER A 100 -5.75 6.66 -15.22
C SER A 100 -5.73 8.19 -15.24
N GLY A 101 -5.88 8.87 -14.10
CA GLY A 101 -5.93 10.34 -14.08
C GLY A 101 -7.20 10.92 -14.71
N GLU A 102 -8.29 10.14 -14.72
CA GLU A 102 -9.67 10.57 -14.99
C GLU A 102 -10.48 10.70 -13.71
#